data_AF-A0A955SJH0-F1
#
_entry.id   AF-A0A955SJH0-F1
#
_cell.length_a   1.000
_cell.length_b   1.000
_cell.length_c   1.000
_cell.angle_alpha   90.00
_cell.angle_beta   90.00
_cell.angle_gamma   90.00
#
_symmetry.space_group_name_H-M   'P 1'
#
loop_
_entity.id
_entity.type
_entity.pdbx_description
1 polymer ?
#
loop_
_entity_poly.entity_id
_entity_poly.type
_entity_poly.pdbx_seq_one_letter_code
_entity_poly.pdbx_strand_id
1 'polypeptide(L)'
;MNQRSFGLGLLFLMVLVWSGCDSGEYGKETKTEPKEESMPMPAAETPSMVETPQAAGALMASAGAAGATENDEGVNHFQQGHWDVAKEHFMKAIAANADLAEAHYNLALAMDKLGMHPEATTHFKKALELAPADPKIAESQILQAHVGG
;
A
#
# COMPACT_ATOMS: atom_id res chain seq x y z
N MET A 1 -67.27 35.64 -33.61
CA MET A 1 -66.60 36.36 -34.70
C MET A 1 -65.64 35.41 -35.38
N ASN A 2 -65.88 35.19 -36.67
CA ASN A 2 -65.10 34.36 -37.59
C ASN A 2 -63.74 34.99 -37.91
N GLN A 3 -62.92 34.17 -38.59
CA GLN A 3 -61.87 34.47 -39.58
C GLN A 3 -60.45 34.13 -39.08
N ARG A 4 -59.59 33.35 -39.75
CA ARG A 4 -59.45 32.72 -41.09
C ARG A 4 -58.37 31.64 -40.91
N SER A 5 -58.51 30.36 -41.29
CA SER A 5 -58.58 29.76 -42.62
C SER A 5 -57.26 29.78 -43.43
N PHE A 6 -56.82 28.55 -43.75
CA PHE A 6 -55.90 28.07 -44.80
C PHE A 6 -54.38 28.29 -44.61
N GLY A 7 -53.53 27.28 -44.82
CA GLY A 7 -53.78 25.92 -45.27
C GLY A 7 -52.49 25.15 -45.60
N LEU A 8 -52.74 23.92 -46.06
CA LEU A 8 -51.86 22.99 -46.78
C LEU A 8 -50.69 22.35 -46.02
N GLY A 9 -50.77 21.02 -45.91
CA GLY A 9 -49.61 20.16 -45.70
C GLY A 9 -50.01 18.76 -45.28
N LEU A 10 -49.98 17.82 -46.24
CA LEU A 10 -50.13 16.37 -46.10
C LEU A 10 -49.46 15.81 -44.82
N LEU A 11 -50.12 14.93 -44.05
CA LEU A 11 -50.02 13.46 -44.21
C LEU A 11 -48.56 12.98 -44.30
N PHE A 12 -48.03 12.43 -43.20
CA PHE A 12 -47.14 11.26 -43.10
C PHE A 12 -46.67 11.15 -41.62
N LEU A 13 -47.19 10.20 -40.85
CA LEU A 13 -46.55 8.90 -40.57
C LEU A 13 -45.52 9.00 -39.44
N MET A 14 -45.81 8.26 -38.36
CA MET A 14 -44.94 7.96 -37.23
C MET A 14 -43.47 7.78 -37.61
N VAL A 15 -42.57 8.53 -36.96
CA VAL A 15 -41.23 8.06 -36.62
C VAL A 15 -40.86 8.62 -35.24
N LEU A 16 -40.59 7.70 -34.32
CA LEU A 16 -40.00 7.93 -33.01
C LEU A 16 -38.61 8.59 -33.15
N VAL A 17 -38.41 9.79 -32.58
CA VAL A 17 -37.06 10.21 -32.17
C VAL A 17 -37.15 11.08 -30.91
N TRP A 18 -36.71 10.46 -29.82
CA TRP A 18 -36.21 11.08 -28.61
C TRP A 18 -35.01 11.96 -28.98
N SER A 19 -35.14 13.29 -28.93
CA SER A 19 -34.03 14.24 -29.08
C SER A 19 -34.36 15.57 -28.38
N GLY A 20 -34.37 15.56 -27.05
CA GLY A 20 -33.97 16.73 -26.30
C GLY A 20 -32.45 16.78 -26.30
N CYS A 21 -31.89 17.54 -27.24
CA CYS A 21 -30.47 17.89 -27.30
C CYS A 21 -30.27 19.24 -26.59
N ASP A 22 -29.01 19.52 -26.27
CA ASP A 22 -28.42 20.81 -25.84
C ASP A 22 -28.27 20.95 -24.31
N SER A 23 -27.09 21.14 -23.72
CA SER A 23 -25.70 21.29 -24.18
C SER A 23 -24.80 21.24 -22.94
N GLY A 24 -23.57 20.72 -23.04
CA GLY A 24 -22.56 20.94 -21.99
C GLY A 24 -21.56 19.80 -21.75
N GLU A 25 -20.44 19.86 -22.48
CA GLU A 25 -19.07 19.47 -22.09
C GLU A 25 -18.82 18.12 -21.39
N TYR A 26 -18.26 17.17 -22.17
CA TYR A 26 -17.50 16.02 -21.65
C TYR A 26 -16.12 16.46 -21.15
N GLY A 27 -16.03 16.80 -19.88
CA GLY A 27 -14.78 16.72 -19.12
C GLY A 27 -14.54 15.29 -18.65
N LYS A 28 -13.40 14.70 -19.00
CA LYS A 28 -12.94 13.42 -18.45
C LYS A 28 -12.57 13.63 -16.99
N GLU A 29 -13.45 13.28 -16.07
CA GLU A 29 -13.06 13.12 -14.68
C GLU A 29 -12.64 11.67 -14.47
N THR A 30 -11.31 11.50 -14.48
CA THR A 30 -10.63 10.38 -13.85
C THR A 30 -11.22 10.18 -12.46
N LYS A 31 -11.78 8.98 -12.23
CA LYS A 31 -12.14 8.47 -10.91
C LYS A 31 -10.93 8.66 -9.99
N THR A 32 -10.98 9.75 -9.25
CA THR A 32 -10.08 10.07 -8.15
C THR A 32 -10.49 9.12 -7.05
N GLU A 33 -9.67 8.10 -6.80
CA GLU A 33 -9.73 7.40 -5.53
C GLU A 33 -9.49 8.44 -4.42
N PRO A 34 -10.28 8.40 -3.34
CA PRO A 34 -10.21 9.42 -2.31
C PRO A 34 -8.82 9.35 -1.67
N LYS A 35 -8.16 10.50 -1.62
CA LYS A 35 -7.09 10.75 -0.66
C LYS A 35 -7.67 10.42 0.71
N GLU A 36 -7.22 9.32 1.28
CA GLU A 36 -7.41 9.13 2.71
C GLU A 36 -6.61 10.23 3.39
N GLU A 37 -7.41 11.13 3.93
CA GLU A 37 -7.04 12.38 4.55
C GLU A 37 -6.02 12.09 5.64
N SER A 38 -4.86 12.74 5.51
CA SER A 38 -3.84 12.84 6.53
C SER A 38 -4.47 13.40 7.80
N MET A 39 -4.96 12.52 8.67
CA MET A 39 -5.27 12.91 10.02
C MET A 39 -3.95 13.29 10.68
N PRO A 40 -3.84 14.47 11.31
CA PRO A 40 -2.66 14.81 12.06
C PRO A 40 -2.53 13.81 13.21
N MET A 41 -1.51 12.96 13.14
CA MET A 41 -1.07 12.15 14.28
C MET A 41 -0.85 13.14 15.44
N PRO A 42 -1.42 12.89 16.64
CA PRO A 42 -1.03 13.67 17.81
C PRO A 42 0.47 13.48 18.01
N ALA A 43 1.18 14.59 18.24
CA ALA A 43 2.58 14.58 18.64
C ALA A 43 2.73 13.61 19.82
N ALA A 44 3.28 12.42 19.54
CA ALA A 44 3.55 11.43 20.53
C ALA A 44 4.55 12.04 21.51
N GLU A 45 4.10 12.24 22.74
CA GLU A 45 4.94 12.51 23.88
C GLU A 45 6.02 11.43 23.92
N THR A 46 7.26 11.86 23.99
CA THR A 46 8.43 11.00 24.11
C THR A 46 8.44 10.33 25.48
N PRO A 47 8.34 8.99 25.59
CA PRO A 47 8.91 8.33 26.75
C PRO A 47 10.42 8.24 26.53
N SER A 48 11.12 9.01 27.35
CA SER A 48 12.55 8.98 27.58
C SER A 48 13.08 7.55 27.75
N MET A 49 14.18 7.27 27.03
CA MET A 49 15.23 6.31 27.34
C MET A 49 14.94 5.27 28.43
N VAL A 50 14.58 4.07 28.00
CA VAL A 50 15.13 2.85 28.58
C VAL A 50 15.71 2.05 27.42
N GLU A 51 17.01 2.20 27.19
CA GLU A 51 17.76 1.29 26.31
C GLU A 51 17.75 -0.10 26.95
N THR A 52 16.81 -0.95 26.56
CA THR A 52 17.02 -2.40 26.65
C THR A 52 17.71 -2.84 25.36
N PRO A 53 18.95 -3.36 25.40
CA PRO A 53 19.63 -3.85 24.22
C PRO A 53 19.07 -5.21 23.82
N GLN A 54 17.95 -5.24 23.06
CA GLN A 54 17.47 -6.50 22.48
C GLN A 54 16.51 -6.41 21.28
N ALA A 55 16.64 -5.39 20.41
CA ALA A 55 15.92 -5.34 19.13
C ALA A 55 16.86 -5.51 17.91
N ALA A 56 17.85 -6.42 18.00
CA ALA A 56 18.79 -6.69 16.91
C ALA A 56 18.28 -7.79 15.96
N GLY A 57 17.06 -7.64 15.44
CA GLY A 57 16.44 -8.63 14.55
C GLY A 57 16.45 -8.22 13.07
N ALA A 58 16.28 -6.94 12.77
CA ALA A 58 16.11 -6.46 11.41
C ALA A 58 17.44 -6.44 10.63
N LEU A 59 17.36 -6.76 9.34
CA LEU A 59 18.49 -7.00 8.44
C LEU A 59 18.73 -5.78 7.52
N MET A 60 19.97 -5.31 7.46
CA MET A 60 20.37 -4.31 6.46
C MET A 60 20.47 -4.96 5.08
N ALA A 61 20.08 -4.25 4.04
CA ALA A 61 20.21 -4.73 2.67
C ALA A 61 21.64 -4.49 2.15
N SER A 62 22.05 -5.25 1.13
CA SER A 62 23.34 -4.99 0.47
C SER A 62 23.39 -3.56 -0.12
N ALA A 63 24.48 -2.84 0.17
CA ALA A 63 24.68 -1.49 -0.35
C ALA A 63 24.67 -1.50 -1.89
N GLY A 64 23.66 -0.85 -2.48
CA GLY A 64 23.46 -0.77 -3.94
C GLY A 64 22.28 -1.57 -4.47
N ALA A 65 21.62 -2.40 -3.65
CA ALA A 65 20.35 -3.00 -4.04
C ALA A 65 19.25 -1.91 -4.17
N ALA A 66 18.38 -2.05 -5.18
CA ALA A 66 17.18 -1.23 -5.26
C ALA A 66 16.34 -1.43 -3.98
N GLY A 67 15.90 -0.33 -3.37
CA GLY A 67 15.19 -0.36 -2.09
C GLY A 67 16.07 -0.43 -0.83
N ALA A 68 17.40 -0.51 -0.95
CA ALA A 68 18.29 -0.62 0.21
C ALA A 68 18.17 0.58 1.18
N THR A 69 18.12 1.81 0.66
CA THR A 69 17.98 3.01 1.50
C THR A 69 16.71 2.97 2.34
N GLU A 70 15.57 2.64 1.73
CA GLU A 70 14.29 2.54 2.44
C GLU A 70 14.31 1.38 3.45
N ASN A 71 14.94 0.25 3.10
CA ASN A 71 15.12 -0.84 4.05
C ASN A 71 15.94 -0.39 5.27
N ASP A 72 17.04 0.31 5.04
CA ASP A 72 17.94 0.77 6.11
C ASP A 72 17.28 1.83 7.01
N GLU A 73 16.48 2.74 6.44
CA GLU A 73 15.63 3.66 7.20
C GLU A 73 14.58 2.92 8.03
N GLY A 74 13.93 1.90 7.44
CA GLY A 74 13.00 1.03 8.14
C GLY A 74 13.66 0.29 9.31
N VAL A 75 14.88 -0.22 9.13
CA VAL A 75 15.67 -0.86 10.21
C VAL A 75 15.91 0.13 11.35
N ASN A 76 16.27 1.37 11.04
CA ASN A 76 16.47 2.40 12.06
C ASN A 76 15.18 2.70 12.85
N HIS A 77 14.04 2.84 12.16
CA HIS A 77 12.74 3.02 12.84
C HIS A 77 12.34 1.80 13.66
N PHE A 78 12.61 0.59 13.16
CA PHE A 78 12.38 -0.66 13.89
C PHE A 78 13.19 -0.68 15.19
N GLN A 79 14.49 -0.38 15.15
CA GLN A 79 15.31 -0.37 16.38
C GLN A 79 14.82 0.62 17.45
N GLN A 80 14.15 1.70 17.03
CA GLN A 80 13.53 2.69 17.92
C GLN A 80 12.15 2.28 18.44
N GLY A 81 11.58 1.18 17.96
CA GLY A 81 10.24 0.73 18.32
C GLY A 81 9.11 1.36 17.52
N HIS A 82 9.42 2.13 16.48
CA HIS A 82 8.44 2.76 15.60
C HIS A 82 7.94 1.79 14.52
N TRP A 83 7.31 0.68 14.94
CA TRP A 83 7.00 -0.46 14.07
C TRP A 83 6.11 -0.09 12.86
N ASP A 84 5.13 0.79 13.03
CA ASP A 84 4.27 1.24 11.93
C ASP A 84 5.05 2.04 10.88
N VAL A 85 5.97 2.90 11.30
CA VAL A 85 6.83 3.68 10.39
C VAL A 85 7.82 2.75 9.69
N ALA A 86 8.41 1.80 10.42
CA ALA A 86 9.29 0.79 9.84
C ALA A 86 8.59 -0.02 8.75
N LYS A 87 7.34 -0.46 9.00
CA LYS A 87 6.50 -1.17 8.04
C LYS A 87 6.36 -0.41 6.72
N GLU A 88 6.09 0.89 6.76
CA GLU A 88 5.97 1.73 5.54
C GLU A 88 7.28 1.77 4.74
N HIS A 89 8.41 1.95 5.41
CA HIS A 89 9.72 1.94 4.77
C HIS A 89 10.06 0.58 4.15
N PHE A 90 9.77 -0.53 4.83
CA PHE A 90 9.97 -1.86 4.25
C PHE A 90 9.05 -2.11 3.04
N MET A 91 7.81 -1.60 3.05
CA MET A 91 6.93 -1.66 1.89
C MET A 91 7.47 -0.86 0.69
N LYS A 92 8.07 0.33 0.93
CA LYS A 92 8.74 1.09 -0.12
C LYS A 92 9.97 0.36 -0.66
N ALA A 93 10.73 -0.31 0.20
CA ALA A 93 11.86 -1.14 -0.22
C ALA A 93 11.40 -2.29 -1.14
N ILE A 94 10.31 -2.98 -0.78
CA ILE A 94 9.70 -4.04 -1.61
C ILE A 94 9.13 -3.48 -2.91
N ALA A 95 8.55 -2.27 -2.89
CA ALA A 95 8.05 -1.63 -4.11
C ALA A 95 9.20 -1.29 -5.09
N ALA A 96 10.38 -0.95 -4.57
CA ALA A 96 11.58 -0.74 -5.37
C ALA A 96 12.22 -2.06 -5.85
N ASN A 97 12.18 -3.10 -5.02
CA ASN A 97 12.66 -4.43 -5.35
C ASN A 97 11.84 -5.52 -4.64
N ALA A 98 10.95 -6.16 -5.40
CA ALA A 98 10.05 -7.19 -4.89
C ALA A 98 10.76 -8.50 -4.51
N ASP A 99 12.04 -8.66 -4.87
CA ASP A 99 12.85 -9.84 -4.55
C ASP A 99 13.92 -9.53 -3.48
N LEU A 100 13.81 -8.39 -2.79
CA LEU A 100 14.69 -8.04 -1.67
C LEU A 100 14.31 -8.84 -0.42
N ALA A 101 15.01 -9.95 -0.19
CA ALA A 101 14.69 -10.90 0.89
C ALA A 101 14.73 -10.24 2.28
N GLU A 102 15.69 -9.36 2.53
CA GLU A 102 15.84 -8.61 3.79
C GLU A 102 14.62 -7.72 4.07
N ALA A 103 14.08 -7.06 3.04
CA ALA A 103 12.90 -6.19 3.20
C ALA A 103 11.64 -7.01 3.47
N HIS A 104 11.48 -8.17 2.82
CA HIS A 104 10.39 -9.10 3.17
C HIS A 104 10.51 -9.60 4.60
N TYR A 105 11.71 -10.00 5.03
CA TYR A 105 11.96 -10.45 6.39
C TYR A 105 11.68 -9.35 7.44
N ASN A 106 12.13 -8.13 7.16
CA ASN A 106 11.95 -6.99 8.05
C ASN A 106 10.50 -6.51 8.14
N LEU A 107 9.78 -6.53 7.01
CA LEU A 107 8.35 -6.24 7.00
C LEU A 107 7.59 -7.24 7.87
N ALA A 108 7.94 -8.53 7.78
CA ALA A 108 7.37 -9.56 8.62
C ALA A 108 7.67 -9.35 10.12
N LEU A 109 8.90 -8.94 10.48
CA LEU A 109 9.23 -8.56 11.85
C LEU A 109 8.39 -7.39 12.36
N ALA A 110 8.21 -6.34 11.55
CA ALA A 110 7.40 -5.19 11.92
C ALA A 110 5.93 -5.59 12.11
N MET A 111 5.39 -6.40 11.20
CA MET A 111 4.03 -6.94 11.28
C MET A 111 3.83 -7.83 12.52
N ASP A 112 4.80 -8.68 12.85
CA ASP A 112 4.75 -9.50 14.08
C ASP A 112 4.69 -8.62 15.34
N LYS A 113 5.53 -7.56 15.41
CA LYS A 113 5.49 -6.60 16.52
C LYS A 113 4.16 -5.84 16.63
N LEU A 114 3.46 -5.67 15.51
CA LEU A 114 2.14 -5.07 15.46
C LEU A 114 0.99 -6.07 15.71
N GLY A 115 1.29 -7.36 15.92
CA GLY A 115 0.30 -8.42 16.12
C GLY A 115 -0.36 -8.91 14.82
N MET A 116 0.13 -8.48 13.66
CA MET A 116 -0.34 -8.88 12.32
C MET A 116 0.30 -10.20 11.89
N HIS A 117 0.10 -11.25 12.69
CA HIS A 117 0.82 -12.51 12.51
C HIS A 117 0.53 -13.24 11.18
N PRO A 118 -0.72 -13.28 10.64
CA PRO A 118 -0.99 -13.92 9.37
C PRO A 118 -0.24 -13.28 8.19
N GLU A 119 -0.18 -11.95 8.16
CA GLU A 119 0.53 -11.18 7.16
C GLU A 119 2.04 -11.36 7.31
N ALA A 120 2.54 -11.36 8.56
CA ALA A 120 3.95 -11.65 8.85
C ALA A 120 4.36 -13.03 8.31
N THR A 121 3.54 -14.06 8.49
CA THR A 121 3.81 -15.42 7.95
C THR A 121 3.99 -15.40 6.43
N THR A 122 3.18 -14.62 5.71
CA THR A 122 3.29 -14.50 4.24
C THR A 122 4.65 -13.93 3.84
N HIS A 123 5.08 -12.85 4.49
CA HIS A 123 6.34 -12.20 4.17
C HIS A 123 7.56 -13.00 4.63
N PHE A 124 7.47 -13.70 5.76
CA PHE A 124 8.49 -14.63 6.22
C PHE A 124 8.71 -15.79 5.24
N LYS A 125 7.64 -16.39 4.71
CA LYS A 125 7.75 -17.43 3.67
C LYS A 125 8.45 -16.89 2.42
N LYS A 126 8.04 -15.70 1.96
CA LYS A 126 8.67 -15.07 0.79
C LYS A 126 10.15 -14.78 1.00
N ALA A 127 10.55 -14.28 2.18
CA ALA A 127 11.95 -14.08 2.51
C ALA A 127 12.75 -15.40 2.46
N LEU A 128 12.20 -16.49 3.01
CA LEU A 128 12.82 -17.81 2.97
C LEU A 128 12.92 -18.37 1.54
N GLU A 129 11.91 -18.14 0.71
CA GLU A 129 11.91 -18.54 -0.71
C GLU A 129 12.98 -17.80 -1.52
N LEU A 130 13.18 -16.50 -1.24
CA LEU A 130 14.14 -15.65 -1.95
C LEU A 130 15.59 -15.93 -1.53
N ALA A 131 15.83 -16.18 -0.23
CA ALA A 131 17.16 -16.38 0.32
C ALA A 131 17.24 -17.64 1.23
N PRO A 132 16.98 -18.84 0.70
CA PRO A 132 16.97 -20.08 1.50
C PRO A 132 18.36 -20.46 2.03
N ALA A 133 19.42 -19.90 1.45
CA ALA A 133 20.80 -20.15 1.86
C ALA A 133 21.36 -19.06 2.79
N ASP A 134 20.63 -17.97 3.05
CA ASP A 134 21.06 -16.97 4.04
C ASP A 134 20.71 -17.47 5.44
N PRO A 135 21.69 -17.82 6.29
CA PRO A 135 21.42 -18.33 7.62
C PRO A 135 20.67 -17.33 8.50
N LYS A 136 20.81 -16.01 8.27
CA LYS A 136 20.09 -15.00 9.05
C LYS A 136 18.58 -15.08 8.83
N ILE A 137 18.14 -15.53 7.65
CA ILE A 137 16.74 -15.72 7.30
C ILE A 137 16.34 -17.18 7.57
N ALA A 138 17.08 -18.13 7.01
CA ALA A 138 16.74 -19.56 7.06
C ALA A 138 16.71 -20.12 8.49
N GLU A 139 17.59 -19.65 9.37
CA GLU A 139 17.70 -20.13 10.75
C GLU A 139 17.00 -19.20 11.75
N SER A 140 16.29 -18.16 11.27
CA SER A 140 15.59 -17.22 12.14
C SER A 140 14.47 -17.93 12.92
N GLN A 141 14.60 -17.95 14.24
CA GLN A 141 13.65 -18.63 15.14
C GLN A 141 12.24 -18.07 15.03
N ILE A 142 12.11 -16.75 14.92
CA ILE A 142 10.81 -16.08 14.76
C ILE A 142 10.17 -16.45 13.43
N LEU A 143 10.95 -16.46 12.34
CA LEU A 143 10.47 -16.93 11.04
C LEU A 143 9.98 -18.37 11.15
N GLN A 144 10.79 -19.26 11.72
CA GLN A 144 10.45 -20.68 11.89
C GLN A 144 9.19 -20.89 12.73
N ALA A 145 8.97 -20.08 13.76
CA ALA A 145 7.74 -20.12 14.55
C ALA A 145 6.49 -19.76 13.73
N HIS A 146 6.61 -18.86 12.75
CA HIS A 146 5.51 -18.50 11.84
C HIS A 146 5.25 -19.52 10.72
N VAL A 147 6.29 -20.21 10.24
CA VAL A 147 6.18 -21.11 9.08
C VAL A 147 6.09 -22.59 9.43
N GLY A 148 6.57 -22.99 10.62
CA GLY A 148 6.71 -24.37 11.07
C GLY A 148 5.74 -24.79 12.19
N GLY A 149 4.65 -24.05 12.39
CA GLY A 149 3.57 -24.36 13.35
C GLY A 149 2.48 -25.26 12.78
#